data_AF-A0A7G5MXI8-F1
#
_entry.id   AF-A0A7G5MXI8-F1
#
_cell.length_a   1.000
_cell.length_b   1.000
_cell.length_c   1.000
_cell.angle_alpha   90.00
_cell.angle_beta   90.00
_cell.angle_gamma   90.00
#
_symmetry.space_group_name_H-M   'P 1'
#
loop_
_entity.id
_entity.type
_entity.pdbx_description
1 polymer ?
#
loop_
_entity_poly.entity_id
_entity_poly.type
_entity_poly.pdbx_seq_one_letter_code
_entity_poly.pdbx_strand_id
1 'polypeptide(L)'
;MNTRSIMKKLQTAILKEGLVVSIDTRQFYAQDQQRMITIFRLTTPVSHRKKTGELKDEQMTILSSTSGIEAIQCLNDIYKAVKT
;
A
#
# COMPACT_ATOMS: atom_id res chain seq x y z
N MET A 1 7.94 17.41 6.40
CA MET A 1 8.08 16.29 5.44
C MET A 1 6.71 16.00 4.84
N ASN A 2 6.52 16.06 3.50
CA ASN A 2 5.22 15.77 2.89
C ASN A 2 5.10 14.26 2.62
N THR A 3 4.43 13.56 3.51
CA THR A 3 4.31 12.10 3.51
C THR A 3 3.68 11.58 2.22
N ARG A 4 2.67 12.29 1.69
CA ARG A 4 1.96 11.88 0.47
C ARG A 4 2.84 11.99 -0.78
N SER A 5 3.66 13.03 -0.87
CA SER A 5 4.56 13.20 -2.02
C SER A 5 5.67 12.14 -2.02
N ILE A 6 6.19 11.78 -0.85
CA ILE A 6 7.18 10.71 -0.71
C ILE A 6 6.57 9.36 -1.09
N MET A 7 5.39 9.03 -0.55
CA MET A 7 4.70 7.79 -0.91
C MET A 7 4.44 7.68 -2.42
N LYS A 8 3.99 8.75 -3.08
CA LYS A 8 3.80 8.75 -4.54
C LYS A 8 5.11 8.56 -5.32
N LYS A 9 6.21 9.16 -4.86
CA LYS A 9 7.53 8.97 -5.49
C LYS A 9 7.98 7.52 -5.40
N LEU A 10 7.83 6.90 -4.23
CA LEU A 10 8.15 5.49 -4.02
C LEU A 10 7.23 4.59 -4.85
N GLN A 11 5.92 4.83 -4.87
CA GLN A 11 4.97 4.11 -5.71
C GLN A 11 5.39 4.14 -7.19
N THR A 12 5.78 5.32 -7.69
CA THR A 12 6.23 5.48 -9.07
C THR A 12 7.54 4.73 -9.33
N ALA A 13 8.47 4.71 -8.36
CA ALA A 13 9.73 3.98 -8.48
C ALA A 13 9.49 2.46 -8.51
N ILE A 14 8.66 1.94 -7.61
CA ILE A 14 8.28 0.51 -7.58
C ILE A 14 7.58 0.09 -8.88
N LEU A 15 6.71 0.95 -9.42
CA LEU A 15 6.05 0.71 -10.70
C LEU A 15 7.04 0.60 -11.86
N LYS A 16 8.12 1.40 -11.86
CA LYS A 16 9.18 1.31 -12.87
C LYS A 16 9.95 -0.02 -12.81
N GLU A 17 10.07 -0.61 -11.61
CA GLU A 17 10.65 -1.94 -11.42
C GLU A 17 9.65 -3.07 -11.76
N GLY A 18 8.42 -2.75 -12.22
CA GLY A 18 7.44 -3.72 -12.70
C GLY A 18 6.45 -4.25 -11.66
N LEU A 19 6.51 -3.78 -10.41
CA LEU A 19 5.53 -4.15 -9.38
C LEU A 19 4.46 -3.06 -9.23
N VAL A 20 3.18 -3.46 -9.26
CA VAL A 20 2.06 -2.55 -9.00
C VAL A 20 1.73 -2.54 -7.51
N VAL A 21 1.78 -1.36 -6.90
CA VAL A 21 1.32 -1.13 -5.51
C VAL A 21 0.34 0.03 -5.51
N SER A 22 -0.84 -0.18 -4.95
CA SER A 22 -1.88 0.84 -4.75
C SER A 22 -1.80 1.40 -3.34
N ILE A 23 -2.07 2.71 -3.21
CA ILE A 23 -2.09 3.42 -1.93
C ILE A 23 -3.49 3.99 -1.75
N ASP A 24 -4.28 3.33 -0.91
CA ASP A 24 -5.61 3.79 -0.53
C ASP A 24 -5.55 4.54 0.79
N THR A 25 -6.33 5.62 0.89
CA THR A 25 -6.42 6.42 2.10
C THR A 25 -7.87 6.52 2.53
N ARG A 26 -8.19 6.04 3.74
CA ARG A 26 -9.52 6.18 4.35
C ARG A 26 -9.41 6.99 5.63
N GLN A 27 -10.45 7.74 5.96
CA GLN A 27 -10.51 8.47 7.21
C GLN A 27 -11.72 8.00 8.02
N PHE A 28 -11.57 7.94 9.34
CA PHE A 28 -12.67 7.67 10.26
C PHE A 28 -12.58 8.60 11.46
N TYR A 29 -13.71 8.96 12.03
CA TYR A 29 -13.74 9.75 13.26
C TYR A 29 -13.55 8.82 14.46
N ALA A 30 -12.49 9.05 15.25
CA ALA A 30 -12.26 8.33 16.48
C ALA A 30 -12.87 9.11 17.64
N GLN A 31 -13.98 8.63 18.17
CA GLN A 31 -14.72 9.31 19.24
C GLN A 31 -13.87 9.47 20.50
N ASP A 32 -13.11 8.45 20.89
CA ASP A 32 -12.25 8.47 22.08
C ASP A 32 -11.12 9.52 22.01
N GLN A 33 -10.67 9.84 20.80
CA GLN A 33 -9.60 10.83 20.56
C GLN A 33 -10.14 12.16 20.02
N GLN A 34 -11.46 12.26 19.85
CA GLN A 34 -12.18 13.40 19.28
C GLN A 34 -11.58 13.97 17.99
N ARG A 35 -11.03 13.10 17.12
CA ARG A 35 -10.35 13.53 15.89
C ARG A 35 -10.57 12.57 14.73
N MET A 36 -10.44 13.08 13.51
CA MET A 36 -10.35 12.27 12.30
C MET A 36 -8.99 11.57 12.26
N ILE A 37 -8.99 10.25 12.14
CA ILE A 37 -7.80 9.43 11.96
C ILE A 37 -7.75 8.99 10.50
N THR A 38 -6.57 9.12 9.89
CA THR A 38 -6.30 8.65 8.54
C THR A 38 -5.67 7.26 8.61
N ILE A 39 -6.16 6.32 7.81
CA ILE A 39 -5.58 5.00 7.59
C ILE A 39 -5.05 4.95 6.16
N PHE A 40 -3.81 4.50 6.05
CA PHE A 40 -3.13 4.16 4.81
C PHE A 40 -3.23 2.66 4.60
N ARG A 41 -3.72 2.25 3.44
CA ARG A 41 -3.75 0.85 3.02
C ARG A 41 -2.90 0.70 1.76
N LEU A 42 -1.96 -0.23 1.81
CA LEU A 42 -1.12 -0.61 0.67
C LEU A 42 -1.62 -1.95 0.14
N THR A 43 -1.94 -2.03 -1.14
CA THR A 43 -2.38 -3.28 -1.78
C THR A 43 -1.57 -3.56 -3.04
N THR A 44 -1.52 -4.83 -3.44
CA THR A 44 -0.95 -5.25 -4.72
C THR A 44 -1.89 -6.24 -5.40
N PRO A 45 -2.09 -6.14 -6.72
CA PRO A 45 -2.87 -7.12 -7.46
C PRO A 45 -2.10 -8.45 -7.51
N VAL A 46 -2.76 -9.52 -7.12
CA VAL A 46 -2.25 -10.89 -7.25
C VAL A 46 -3.23 -11.72 -8.04
N SER A 47 -2.74 -12.41 -9.06
CA SER A 47 -3.51 -13.42 -9.79
C SER A 47 -3.10 -14.78 -9.24
N HIS A 48 -4.06 -15.53 -8.70
CA HIS A 48 -3.83 -16.91 -8.27
C HIS A 48 -4.77 -17.86 -8.99
N ARG A 49 -4.29 -19.08 -9.21
CA ARG A 49 -5.09 -20.14 -9.81
C ARG A 49 -5.85 -20.87 -8.72
N LYS A 50 -7.18 -20.89 -8.80
CA LYS A 50 -8.02 -21.69 -7.91
C LYS A 50 -7.81 -23.18 -8.18
N LYS A 51 -8.18 -24.01 -7.20
CA LYS A 51 -8.24 -25.49 -7.36
C LYS A 51 -9.13 -25.94 -8.51
N THR A 52 -10.12 -25.13 -8.89
CA THR A 52 -11.03 -25.33 -10.03
C THR A 52 -10.40 -25.02 -11.39
N GLY A 53 -9.18 -24.46 -11.42
CA GLY A 53 -8.47 -24.08 -12.63
C GLY A 53 -8.68 -22.63 -13.08
N GLU A 54 -9.68 -21.93 -12.54
CA GLU A 54 -9.96 -20.52 -12.81
C GLU A 54 -8.87 -19.60 -12.25
N LEU A 55 -8.49 -18.57 -13.02
CA LEU A 55 -7.68 -17.46 -12.52
C LEU A 55 -8.59 -16.50 -11.73
N LYS A 56 -8.17 -16.15 -10.52
CA LYS A 56 -8.83 -15.13 -9.72
C LYS A 56 -7.86 -14.00 -9.47
N ASP A 57 -8.26 -12.81 -9.88
CA ASP A 57 -7.58 -11.57 -9.52
C ASP A 57 -8.08 -11.10 -8.17
N GLU A 58 -7.14 -10.81 -7.27
CA GLU A 58 -7.44 -10.33 -5.93
C GLU A 58 -6.48 -9.19 -5.58
N GLN A 59 -6.98 -8.19 -4.86
CA GLN A 59 -6.10 -7.18 -4.25
C GLN A 59 -5.66 -7.66 -2.87
N MET A 60 -4.42 -8.13 -2.78
CA MET A 60 -3.83 -8.51 -1.51
C MET A 60 -3.40 -7.26 -0.74
N THR A 61 -3.78 -7.18 0.54
CA THR A 61 -3.33 -6.10 1.42
C THR A 61 -1.94 -6.41 1.96
N ILE A 62 -0.99 -5.49 1.74
CA ILE A 62 0.37 -5.56 2.26
C ILE A 62 0.44 -4.93 3.65
N LEU A 63 -0.15 -3.73 3.80
CA LEU A 63 -0.13 -2.96 5.04
C LEU A 63 -1.46 -2.22 5.21
N SER A 64 -1.93 -2.11 6.45
CA SER A 64 -3.00 -1.20 6.84
C SER A 64 -2.62 -0.51 8.14
N SER A 65 -2.26 0.77 8.09
CA SER A 65 -1.72 1.51 9.24
C SER A 65 -2.28 2.93 9.35
N THR A 66 -2.39 3.45 10.57
CA THR A 66 -2.68 4.87 10.82
C THR A 66 -1.42 5.75 10.76
N SER A 67 -0.24 5.14 10.67
CA SER A 67 1.05 5.81 10.56
C SER A 67 1.46 5.98 9.11
N GLY A 68 1.52 7.23 8.65
CA GLY A 68 2.04 7.54 7.32
C GLY A 68 3.54 7.26 7.17
N ILE A 69 4.29 7.23 8.28
CA ILE A 69 5.72 6.90 8.28
C ILE A 69 5.92 5.40 8.05
N GLU A 70 5.12 4.56 8.72
CA GLU A 70 5.16 3.11 8.54
C GLU A 70 4.81 2.72 7.09
N ALA A 71 3.83 3.40 6.48
CA ALA A 71 3.51 3.23 5.07
C ALA A 71 4.69 3.59 4.15
N ILE A 72 5.42 4.67 4.45
CA ILE A 72 6.64 5.03 3.71
C ILE A 72 7.72 3.96 3.86
N GLN A 73 7.95 3.49 5.09
CA GLN A 73 8.97 2.47 5.37
C GLN A 73 8.67 1.17 4.61
N CYS A 74 7.42 0.71 4.65
CA CYS A 74 6.98 -0.46 3.89
C CYS A 74 7.20 -0.28 2.38
N LEU A 75 6.81 0.86 1.80
CA LEU A 75 7.06 1.14 0.37
C LEU A 75 8.56 1.16 0.05
N ASN A 76 9.39 1.71 0.94
CA ASN A 76 10.84 1.75 0.75
C ASN A 76 11.47 0.35 0.81
N ASP A 77 11.00 -0.51 1.71
CA ASP A 77 11.48 -1.89 1.81
C ASP A 77 11.06 -2.72 0.60
N ILE A 78 9.83 -2.53 0.10
CA ILE A 78 9.39 -3.10 -1.18
C ILE A 78 10.30 -2.62 -2.30
N TYR A 79 10.53 -1.32 -2.42
CA TYR A 79 11.39 -0.75 -3.46
C TYR A 79 12.80 -1.38 -3.43
N LYS A 80 13.41 -1.49 -2.26
CA LYS A 80 14.72 -2.14 -2.12
C LYS A 80 14.71 -3.62 -2.52
N ALA A 81 13.60 -4.33 -2.28
CA ALA A 81 13.48 -5.74 -2.63
C ALA A 81 13.27 -5.99 -4.13
N VAL A 82 12.63 -5.05 -4.84
CA VAL A 82 12.37 -5.18 -6.29
C VAL A 82 13.42 -4.50 -7.17
N LYS A 83 14.15 -3.52 -6.61
CA LYS A 83 15.20 -2.81 -7.33
C LYS A 83 16.32 -3.78 -7.71
N THR A 84 16.44 -4.02 -9.02
CA THR A 84 17.46 -4.91 -9.60
C THR A 84 18.69 -4.11 -10.04
#